data_AF-A0A6B3FXJ2-F1
#
_entry.id   AF-A0A6B3FXJ2-F1
#
_cell.length_a   1.000
_cell.length_b   1.000
_cell.length_c   1.000
_cell.angle_alpha   90.00
_cell.angle_beta   90.00
_cell.angle_gamma   90.00
#
_symmetry.space_group_name_H-M   'P 1'
#
loop_
_entity.id
_entity.type
_entity.pdbx_description
1 polymer ?
#
loop_
_entity_poly.entity_id
_entity_poly.type
_entity_poly.pdbx_seq_one_letter_code
_entity_poly.pdbx_strand_id
1 'polypeptide(L)' 'GERFMEKYAPVMKDLASRDVVSRSIYTEIREGRGCGPAGDHVYLDLTHLPPEQLDAKLPDITEFARTYLGIEPYTDP' A
#
# COMPACT_ATOMS: atom_id res chain seq x y z
N GLY A 1 7.75 2.76 -6.18
CA GLY A 1 8.65 2.25 -5.12
C GLY A 1 9.02 0.80 -5.41
N GLU A 2 9.57 0.07 -4.44
CA GLU A 2 9.84 -1.37 -4.54
C GLU A 2 8.69 -2.20 -3.93
N ARG A 3 8.25 -3.27 -4.60
CA ARG A 3 7.28 -4.22 -4.05
C ARG A 3 7.95 -5.18 -3.07
N PHE A 4 8.23 -4.69 -1.85
CA PHE A 4 9.08 -5.37 -0.87
C PHE A 4 8.53 -6.72 -0.36
N MET A 5 7.21 -6.96 -0.42
CA MET A 5 6.61 -8.21 0.05
C MET A 5 7.11 -9.46 -0.69
N GLU A 6 7.68 -9.31 -1.89
CA GLU A 6 8.31 -10.43 -2.60
C GLU A 6 9.54 -10.99 -1.86
N LYS A 7 10.20 -10.18 -1.02
CA LYS A 7 11.32 -10.62 -0.17
C LYS A 7 10.86 -11.43 1.04
N TYR A 8 9.75 -11.03 1.65
CA TYR A 8 9.26 -11.59 2.92
C TYR A 8 8.30 -12.77 2.71
N ALA A 9 7.55 -12.76 1.61
CA ALA A 9 6.62 -13.82 1.24
C ALA A 9 6.70 -14.08 -0.28
N PRO A 10 7.71 -14.85 -0.76
CA PRO A 10 7.94 -15.01 -2.21
C PRO A 10 6.76 -15.57 -3.00
N VAL A 11 5.94 -16.42 -2.36
CA VAL A 11 4.77 -17.06 -2.97
C VAL A 11 3.51 -16.21 -2.77
N MET A 12 3.18 -15.88 -1.51
CA MET A 12 1.93 -15.20 -1.17
C MET A 12 1.97 -13.68 -1.38
N LYS A 13 3.16 -13.07 -1.33
CA LYS A 13 3.39 -11.64 -1.45
C LYS A 13 2.47 -10.86 -0.50
N ASP A 14 1.74 -9.88 -1.01
CA ASP A 14 0.80 -9.05 -0.27
C ASP A 14 -0.42 -9.83 0.28
N LEU A 15 -0.64 -11.07 -0.16
CA LEU A 15 -1.69 -11.97 0.34
C LEU A 15 -1.22 -12.87 1.51
N ALA A 16 -0.02 -12.62 2.04
CA ALA A 16 0.45 -13.28 3.26
C ALA A 16 -0.46 -12.96 4.46
N SER A 17 -0.26 -13.68 5.58
CA SER A 17 -1.03 -13.39 6.79
C SER A 17 -0.78 -11.95 7.26
N ARG A 18 -1.81 -11.33 7.85
CA ARG A 18 -1.72 -9.93 8.34
C ARG A 18 -0.54 -9.71 9.28
N ASP A 19 -0.24 -10.67 10.15
CA ASP A 19 0.91 -10.62 11.06
C ASP A 19 2.26 -10.59 10.32
N VAL A 20 2.40 -11.36 9.24
CA VAL A 20 3.62 -11.33 8.40
C VAL A 20 3.73 -10.00 7.67
N VAL A 21 2.64 -9.51 7.08
CA VAL A 21 2.62 -8.22 6.37
C VAL A 21 2.99 -7.08 7.34
N SER A 22 2.35 -7.00 8.50
CA SER A 22 2.61 -5.94 9.49
C SER A 22 4.05 -5.94 9.99
N ARG A 23 4.64 -7.11 10.27
CA ARG A 23 6.07 -7.20 10.67
C ARG A 23 7.03 -6.83 9.55
N SER A 24 6.66 -7.14 8.31
CA SER A 24 7.46 -6.78 7.13
C SER A 24 7.47 -5.27 6.93
N ILE A 25 6.30 -4.62 7.01
CA ILE A 25 6.17 -3.15 6.98
C ILE A 25 7.03 -2.49 8.06
N TYR A 26 6.93 -2.99 9.30
CA TYR A 26 7.72 -2.47 10.42
C TYR A 26 9.23 -2.61 10.17
N THR A 27 9.67 -3.72 9.60
CA THR A 27 11.07 -3.95 9.24
C THR A 27 11.56 -2.95 8.18
N GLU A 28 10.78 -2.74 7.10
CA GLU A 28 11.13 -1.77 6.05
C GLU A 28 11.33 -0.36 6.62
N ILE A 29 10.40 0.10 7.47
CA ILE A 29 10.48 1.41 8.12
C ILE A 29 11.71 1.50 9.03
N ARG A 30 11.96 0.48 9.86
CA ARG A 30 13.13 0.46 10.76
C ARG A 30 14.47 0.45 10.04
N GLU A 31 14.53 -0.12 8.85
CA GLU A 31 15.73 -0.14 8.02
C GLU A 31 15.86 1.12 7.14
N GLY A 32 15.05 2.15 7.41
CA GLY A 32 15.15 3.45 6.75
C GLY A 32 14.56 3.49 5.34
N ARG A 33 13.74 2.50 4.97
CA ARG A 33 13.04 2.43 3.68
C ARG A 33 11.59 2.90 3.74
N GLY A 34 11.19 3.54 4.84
CA GLY A 34 9.89 4.20 4.94
C GLY A 34 9.78 5.40 4.00
N CYS A 35 8.54 5.78 3.69
CA CYS A 35 8.17 6.84 2.75
C CYS A 35 7.96 8.19 3.44
N GLY A 36 7.97 9.25 2.64
CA GLY A 36 7.77 10.64 3.09
C GLY A 36 8.96 11.24 3.85
N PRO A 37 8.85 12.52 4.28
CA PRO A 37 9.95 13.24 4.94
C PRO A 37 10.39 12.62 6.28
N ALA A 38 9.46 11.95 6.98
CA ALA A 38 9.71 11.29 8.25
C ALA A 38 10.12 9.81 8.11
N GLY A 39 9.95 9.20 6.92
CA GLY A 39 10.29 7.80 6.68
C GLY A 39 9.49 6.82 7.55
N ASP A 40 8.24 7.14 7.88
CA ASP A 40 7.46 6.48 8.95
C ASP A 40 6.28 5.64 8.46
N HIS A 41 6.09 5.53 7.15
CA HIS A 41 5.00 4.75 6.53
C HIS A 41 5.47 4.04 5.25
N VAL A 42 4.57 3.28 4.63
CA VAL A 42 4.75 2.69 3.30
C VAL A 42 3.53 3.02 2.45
N TYR A 43 3.65 2.91 1.12
CA TYR A 43 2.54 3.15 0.20
C TYR A 43 1.66 1.90 -0.02
N LEU A 44 0.39 2.13 -0.38
CA LEU A 44 -0.55 1.12 -0.83
C LEU A 44 -0.91 1.42 -2.29
N ASP A 45 -0.17 0.81 -3.21
CA ASP A 45 -0.32 1.09 -4.62
C ASP A 45 -1.46 0.27 -5.27
N LEU A 46 -2.54 0.94 -5.63
CA LEU A 46 -3.69 0.39 -6.35
C LEU A 46 -3.77 0.82 -7.81
N THR A 47 -2.81 1.61 -8.31
CA THR A 47 -2.82 2.25 -9.63
C THR A 47 -2.81 1.26 -10.80
N HIS A 48 -2.39 0.02 -10.52
CA HIS A 48 -2.41 -1.08 -11.48
C HIS A 48 -3.81 -1.70 -11.71
N LEU A 49 -4.80 -1.35 -10.87
CA LEU A 49 -6.17 -1.82 -11.01
C LEU A 49 -6.99 -0.86 -11.87
N PRO A 50 -7.90 -1.36 -12.72
CA PRO A 50 -8.80 -0.50 -13.47
C PRO A 50 -9.70 0.33 -12.55
N PRO A 51 -9.96 1.63 -12.87
CA PRO A 51 -10.81 2.50 -12.06
C PRO A 51 -12.19 1.89 -11.75
N GLU A 52 -12.81 1.23 -12.73
CA GLU A 52 -14.12 0.59 -12.56
C GLU A 52 -14.11 -0.51 -11.48
N GLN A 53 -12.97 -1.19 -11.29
CA GLN A 53 -12.84 -2.20 -10.24
C GLN A 53 -12.71 -1.55 -8.87
N LEU A 54 -12.01 -0.43 -8.77
CA LEU A 54 -11.84 0.31 -7.53
C LEU A 54 -13.17 0.89 -7.07
N ASP A 55 -13.95 1.50 -7.97
CA ASP A 55 -15.26 2.06 -7.63
C ASP A 55 -16.29 1.00 -7.27
N ALA A 56 -16.25 -0.15 -7.96
CA ALA A 56 -17.19 -1.23 -7.69
C ALA A 56 -16.89 -1.97 -6.38
N LYS A 57 -15.61 -2.11 -6.00
CA LYS A 57 -15.21 -2.96 -4.85
C LYS A 57 -14.75 -2.19 -3.62
N LEU A 58 -14.19 -0.99 -3.81
CA LEU A 58 -13.58 -0.18 -2.76
C LEU A 58 -14.07 1.29 -2.78
N PRO A 59 -15.36 1.58 -3.01
CA PRO A 59 -15.86 2.95 -3.16
C PRO A 59 -15.53 3.81 -1.94
N ASP A 60 -15.84 3.31 -0.73
CA ASP A 60 -15.63 4.02 0.52
C ASP A 60 -14.15 4.37 0.76
N ILE A 61 -13.23 3.48 0.37
CA ILE A 61 -11.78 3.70 0.53
C ILE A 61 -11.30 4.76 -0.46
N THR A 62 -11.77 4.71 -1.71
CA THR A 62 -11.39 5.71 -2.72
C THR A 62 -11.93 7.10 -2.37
N GLU A 63 -13.17 7.19 -1.88
CA GLU A 63 -13.75 8.44 -1.41
C GLU A 63 -13.00 8.97 -0.17
N PHE A 64 -12.64 8.09 0.76
CA PHE A 64 -11.84 8.46 1.93
C PHE A 64 -10.48 9.06 1.53
N ALA A 65 -9.76 8.40 0.63
CA ALA A 65 -8.46 8.87 0.16
C ALA A 65 -8.55 10.26 -0.50
N ARG A 66 -9.53 10.46 -1.38
CA ARG A 66 -9.77 11.76 -2.03
C ARG A 66 -10.13 12.85 -1.03
N THR A 67 -11.03 12.54 -0.11
CA THR A 67 -11.61 13.53 0.82
C THR A 67 -10.62 13.94 1.90
N TYR A 68 -9.91 12.97 2.49
CA TYR A 68 -9.10 13.21 3.69
C TYR A 68 -7.59 13.29 3.41
N LEU A 69 -7.12 12.64 2.35
CA LEU A 69 -5.69 12.62 1.99
C LEU A 69 -5.40 13.49 0.75
N GLY A 70 -6.42 13.85 -0.04
CA GLY A 70 -6.24 14.60 -1.29
C GLY A 70 -5.50 13.79 -2.36
N ILE A 71 -5.54 12.46 -2.26
CA ILE A 71 -4.86 11.51 -3.14
C ILE A 71 -5.88 10.94 -4.13
N GLU A 72 -5.49 10.79 -5.40
CA GLU A 72 -6.30 10.08 -6.40
C GLU A 72 -5.80 8.62 -6.54
N PRO A 73 -6.47 7.62 -5.96
CA PRO A 73 -5.97 6.24 -5.92
C PRO A 73 -5.78 5.56 -7.28
N TYR A 74 -6.33 6.15 -8.35
CA TYR A 74 -6.10 5.67 -9.72
C TYR A 74 -4.70 5.98 -10.23
N THR A 75 -4.10 7.07 -9.76
CA THR A 75 -2.83 7.61 -10.29
C THR A 75 -1.75 7.74 -9.22
N ASP A 76 -2.16 7.82 -7.96
CA ASP A 76 -1.29 8.05 -6.82
C ASP A 76 -1.40 6.87 -5.82
N PRO A 77 -0.27 6.43 -5.24
CA PRO A 77 -0.21 5.29 -4.32
C PRO A 77 -0.37 5.65 -2.83
#